data_AF-A0A921F637-F1
#
_entry.id   AF-A0A921F637-F1
#
_cell.length_a   1.000
_cell.length_b   1.000
_cell.length_c   1.000
_cell.angle_alpha   90.00
_cell.angle_beta   90.00
_cell.angle_gamma   90.00
#
_symmetry.space_group_name_H-M   'P 1'
#
loop_
_entity.id
_entity.type
_entity.pdbx_description
1 polymer ?
#
loop_
_entity_poly.entity_id
_entity_poly.type
_entity_poly.pdbx_seq_one_letter_code
_entity_poly.pdbx_strand_id
1 'polypeptide(L)'
;MGKLAIISDLHVDINKFTLHDLLEIGTYIKDAGATRLHIAGDITNHFSREGNEIIQTLNSILPTTFNFGNHDMLDTNNIENNKTPGFLNFTPLNLNSDTVLLPFNGWYDYGFARGETDEQPPDKIVADYKNKYWIDKFIKRSESDPVISQKQAMHLISLLDDFQKQSKRVIIATHFVPRQEFIMYPAPFDRKAVTWRALGGVLGSKKIGDVISNYSETATDVVFGHIHARDGVKNINNINWHCRPIGYRYEWSFTKKWLSSHGEPQNFHFAKHPEEQAAFVQDMHRNWDEVLDNAFTMFDY
;
A
#
# COMPACT_ATOMS: atom_id res chain seq x y z
N MET A 1 -6.84 -17.93 -19.43
CA MET A 1 -6.11 -16.66 -19.26
C MET A 1 -6.62 -16.05 -17.98
N GLY A 2 -5.74 -15.87 -17.00
CA GLY A 2 -6.08 -15.30 -15.69
C GLY A 2 -5.78 -13.81 -15.69
N LYS A 3 -6.43 -13.08 -14.79
CA LYS A 3 -6.18 -11.66 -14.59
C LYS A 3 -6.08 -11.34 -13.11
N LEU A 4 -4.94 -10.81 -12.69
CA LEU A 4 -4.65 -10.44 -11.31
C LEU A 4 -4.99 -8.97 -11.10
N ALA A 5 -5.86 -8.69 -10.14
CA ALA A 5 -6.05 -7.35 -9.58
C ALA A 5 -5.15 -7.18 -8.35
N ILE A 6 -4.47 -6.03 -8.24
CA ILE A 6 -3.74 -5.64 -7.03
C ILE A 6 -4.24 -4.27 -6.55
N ILE A 7 -4.65 -4.20 -5.29
CA ILE A 7 -5.17 -3.01 -4.59
C ILE A 7 -4.43 -2.80 -3.26
N SER A 8 -4.47 -1.60 -2.67
CA SER A 8 -3.89 -1.33 -1.34
C SER A 8 -4.64 -0.21 -0.63
N ASP A 9 -4.36 -0.05 0.67
CA ASP A 9 -4.82 1.08 1.48
C ASP A 9 -6.36 1.16 1.55
N LEU A 10 -7.00 0.00 1.74
CA LEU A 10 -8.45 -0.10 1.93
C LEU A 10 -8.90 0.65 3.18
N HIS A 11 -8.10 0.56 4.26
CA HIS A 11 -8.37 1.20 5.55
C HIS A 11 -9.82 1.04 6.01
N VAL A 12 -10.31 -0.19 6.05
CA VAL A 12 -11.73 -0.54 6.26
C VAL A 12 -12.33 0.19 7.47
N ASP A 13 -11.59 0.26 8.58
CA ASP A 13 -12.02 0.89 9.81
C ASP A 13 -12.03 2.43 9.73
N ILE A 14 -11.06 3.05 9.05
CA ILE A 14 -10.99 4.51 8.89
C ILE A 14 -12.01 4.97 7.85
N ASN A 15 -12.10 4.27 6.73
CA ASN A 15 -13.04 4.52 5.65
C ASN A 15 -14.47 4.10 6.01
N LYS A 16 -14.68 3.42 7.14
CA LYS A 16 -15.99 2.94 7.59
C LYS A 16 -16.67 2.08 6.52
N PHE A 17 -15.90 1.24 5.85
CA PHE A 17 -16.46 0.29 4.89
C PHE A 17 -17.21 -0.80 5.66
N THR A 18 -18.44 -1.06 5.22
CA THR A 18 -19.20 -2.20 5.71
C THR A 18 -18.83 -3.47 4.94
N LEU A 19 -19.26 -4.64 5.43
CA LEU A 19 -19.10 -5.88 4.66
C LEU A 19 -19.84 -5.81 3.31
N HIS A 20 -20.94 -5.06 3.22
CA HIS A 20 -21.62 -4.84 1.95
C HIS A 20 -20.74 -4.06 0.98
N ASP A 21 -20.10 -2.99 1.43
CA ASP A 21 -19.19 -2.18 0.62
C ASP A 21 -18.03 -3.04 0.10
N LEU A 22 -17.49 -3.94 0.92
CA LEU A 22 -16.45 -4.89 0.51
C LEU A 22 -16.94 -5.86 -0.58
N LEU A 23 -18.17 -6.34 -0.49
CA LEU A 23 -18.77 -7.17 -1.54
C LEU A 23 -18.93 -6.37 -2.84
N GLU A 24 -19.33 -5.10 -2.77
CA GLU A 24 -19.46 -4.22 -3.94
C GLU A 24 -18.10 -3.92 -4.58
N ILE A 25 -17.07 -3.60 -3.78
CA ILE A 25 -15.69 -3.42 -4.25
C ILE A 25 -15.18 -4.69 -4.94
N GLY A 26 -15.35 -5.85 -4.30
CA GLY A 26 -14.95 -7.14 -4.86
C GLY A 26 -15.69 -7.46 -6.17
N THR A 27 -16.98 -7.13 -6.24
CA THR A 27 -17.81 -7.33 -7.44
C THR A 27 -17.37 -6.39 -8.56
N TYR A 28 -17.11 -5.12 -8.27
CA TYR A 28 -16.60 -4.16 -9.24
C TYR A 28 -15.27 -4.63 -9.86
N ILE A 29 -14.33 -5.10 -9.04
CA ILE A 29 -13.04 -5.63 -9.50
C ILE A 29 -13.23 -6.89 -10.36
N LYS A 30 -14.15 -7.78 -9.97
CA LYS A 30 -14.50 -8.98 -10.73
C LYS A 30 -15.11 -8.63 -12.08
N ASP A 31 -16.02 -7.67 -12.12
CA ASP A 31 -16.73 -7.24 -13.33
C ASP A 31 -15.78 -6.50 -14.29
N ALA A 32 -14.72 -5.87 -13.78
CA ALA A 32 -13.58 -5.39 -14.57
C ALA A 32 -12.72 -6.53 -15.18
N GLY A 33 -13.08 -7.79 -14.91
CA GLY A 33 -12.49 -8.99 -15.50
C GLY A 33 -11.37 -9.62 -14.67
N ALA A 34 -11.23 -9.25 -13.39
CA ALA A 34 -10.29 -9.92 -12.50
C ALA A 34 -10.73 -11.37 -12.23
N THR A 35 -9.75 -12.28 -12.16
CA THR A 35 -9.98 -13.67 -11.73
C THR A 35 -9.37 -13.95 -10.36
N ARG A 36 -8.56 -13.02 -9.84
CA ARG A 36 -7.91 -13.07 -8.52
C ARG A 36 -7.67 -11.66 -8.02
N LEU A 37 -7.71 -11.48 -6.71
CA LEU A 37 -7.36 -10.25 -6.01
C LEU A 37 -6.12 -10.46 -5.11
N HIS A 38 -5.24 -9.47 -5.09
CA HIS A 38 -4.20 -9.32 -4.08
C HIS A 38 -4.32 -7.95 -3.39
N ILE A 39 -4.20 -7.91 -2.07
CA ILE A 39 -4.19 -6.66 -1.29
C ILE A 39 -2.78 -6.38 -0.77
N ALA A 40 -2.16 -5.31 -1.24
CA ALA A 40 -0.79 -4.91 -0.94
C ALA A 40 -0.70 -4.02 0.32
N GLY A 41 -1.32 -4.47 1.41
CA GLY A 41 -1.26 -3.83 2.71
C GLY A 41 -2.30 -2.74 2.98
N ASP A 42 -2.34 -2.34 4.24
CA ASP A 42 -3.23 -1.34 4.84
C ASP A 42 -4.71 -1.69 4.63
N ILE A 43 -5.07 -2.85 5.15
CA ILE A 43 -6.43 -3.36 5.15
C ILE A 43 -7.23 -2.71 6.29
N THR A 44 -6.68 -2.71 7.51
CA THR A 44 -7.30 -2.13 8.72
C THR A 44 -6.28 -1.89 9.83
N ASN A 45 -6.54 -0.92 10.71
CA ASN A 45 -5.78 -0.77 11.97
C ASN A 45 -5.91 -1.96 12.94
N HIS A 46 -6.93 -2.79 12.76
CA HIS A 46 -7.39 -3.75 13.77
C HIS A 46 -7.38 -5.18 13.23
N PHE A 47 -6.33 -5.53 12.50
CA PHE A 47 -6.27 -6.76 11.72
C PHE A 47 -6.52 -8.03 12.56
N SER A 48 -6.03 -8.10 13.80
CA SER A 48 -6.27 -9.27 14.67
C SER A 48 -7.74 -9.48 15.04
N ARG A 49 -8.56 -8.42 14.98
CA ARG A 49 -9.98 -8.45 15.35
C ARG A 49 -10.89 -8.68 14.16
N GLU A 50 -10.65 -7.99 13.05
CA GLU A 50 -11.57 -7.97 11.90
C GLU A 50 -10.92 -8.39 10.58
N GLY A 51 -9.59 -8.51 10.51
CA GLY A 51 -8.86 -8.79 9.27
C GLY A 51 -9.30 -10.09 8.59
N ASN A 52 -9.54 -11.15 9.35
CA ASN A 52 -10.02 -12.41 8.75
C ASN A 52 -11.42 -12.29 8.13
N GLU A 53 -12.35 -11.55 8.75
CA GLU A 53 -13.70 -11.35 8.20
C GLU A 53 -13.66 -10.50 6.93
N ILE A 54 -12.84 -9.45 6.90
CA ILE A 54 -12.59 -8.62 5.71
C ILE A 54 -12.08 -9.49 4.55
N ILE A 55 -11.03 -10.29 4.80
CA ILE A 55 -10.44 -11.15 3.78
C ILE A 55 -11.43 -12.22 3.31
N GLN A 56 -12.19 -12.86 4.21
CA GLN A 56 -13.20 -13.85 3.83
C GLN A 56 -14.33 -13.26 3.00
N THR A 57 -14.74 -12.02 3.29
CA THR A 57 -15.77 -11.30 2.54
C THR A 57 -15.33 -11.07 1.09
N LEU A 58 -14.12 -10.54 0.88
CA LEU A 58 -13.56 -10.36 -0.47
C LEU A 58 -13.31 -11.72 -1.16
N ASN A 59 -12.82 -12.72 -0.40
CA ASN A 59 -12.55 -14.06 -0.91
C ASN A 59 -13.82 -14.79 -1.39
N SER A 60 -15.00 -14.42 -0.87
CA SER A 60 -16.28 -14.96 -1.34
C SER A 60 -16.64 -14.53 -2.77
N ILE A 61 -16.04 -13.43 -3.26
CA ILE A 61 -16.27 -12.91 -4.61
C ILE A 61 -15.14 -13.32 -5.56
N LEU A 62 -13.89 -13.17 -5.13
CA LEU A 62 -12.67 -13.49 -5.88
C LEU A 62 -11.63 -14.14 -4.98
N PRO A 63 -10.90 -15.19 -5.41
CA PRO A 63 -9.77 -15.71 -4.66
C PRO A 63 -8.83 -14.59 -4.23
N THR A 64 -8.68 -14.37 -2.93
CA THR A 64 -8.00 -13.19 -2.37
C THR A 64 -6.76 -13.60 -1.58
N THR A 65 -5.64 -12.94 -1.85
CA THR A 65 -4.42 -13.01 -1.06
C THR A 65 -4.00 -11.61 -0.61
N PHE A 66 -3.07 -11.50 0.33
CA PHE A 66 -2.63 -10.18 0.83
C PHE A 66 -1.26 -10.25 1.51
N ASN A 67 -0.58 -9.10 1.56
CA ASN A 67 0.51 -8.82 2.50
C ASN A 67 0.09 -7.70 3.45
N PHE A 68 0.85 -7.47 4.52
CA PHE A 68 0.59 -6.38 5.45
C PHE A 68 1.20 -5.06 5.02
N GLY A 69 0.49 -3.98 5.34
CA GLY A 69 1.00 -2.63 5.47
C GLY A 69 1.24 -2.27 6.94
N ASN A 70 1.67 -1.05 7.23
CA ASN A 70 1.98 -0.66 8.60
C ASN A 70 0.73 -0.64 9.49
N HIS A 71 -0.45 -0.28 8.96
CA HIS A 71 -1.68 -0.25 9.75
C HIS A 71 -2.10 -1.66 10.19
N ASP A 72 -1.92 -2.66 9.34
CA ASP A 72 -2.22 -4.06 9.69
C ASP A 72 -1.30 -4.60 10.80
N MET A 73 -0.09 -4.06 10.89
CA MET A 73 0.92 -4.44 11.87
C MET A 73 0.70 -3.84 13.26
N LEU A 74 -0.20 -2.85 13.41
CA LEU A 74 -0.45 -2.17 14.68
C LEU A 74 -1.03 -3.10 15.76
N ASP A 75 -1.88 -4.04 15.36
CA ASP A 75 -2.66 -4.89 16.26
C ASP A 75 -2.28 -6.38 16.12
N THR A 76 -1.02 -6.68 15.76
CA THR A 76 -0.54 -8.08 15.66
C THR A 76 0.93 -8.24 16.04
N ASN A 77 1.24 -9.34 16.73
CA ASN A 77 2.62 -9.75 17.02
C ASN A 77 3.18 -10.73 15.97
N ASN A 78 2.33 -11.26 15.07
CA ASN A 78 2.72 -12.24 14.06
C ASN A 78 2.90 -11.56 12.68
N ILE A 79 3.75 -10.54 12.62
CA ILE A 79 3.95 -9.73 11.41
C ILE A 79 4.54 -10.56 10.27
N GLU A 80 5.59 -11.36 10.53
CA GLU A 80 6.27 -12.10 9.45
C GLU A 80 5.55 -13.38 9.04
N ASN A 81 4.84 -14.02 9.97
CA ASN A 81 4.34 -15.39 9.86
C ASN A 81 2.87 -15.49 10.26
N ASN A 82 2.05 -14.50 9.86
CA ASN A 82 0.62 -14.53 10.12
C ASN A 82 -0.03 -15.80 9.54
N LYS A 83 -1.06 -16.31 10.23
CA LYS A 83 -1.72 -17.58 9.88
C LYS A 83 -3.10 -17.40 9.24
N THR A 84 -3.52 -16.16 9.04
CA THR A 84 -4.78 -15.86 8.35
C THR A 84 -4.69 -16.39 6.92
N PRO A 85 -5.69 -17.17 6.44
CA PRO A 85 -5.69 -17.70 5.09
C PRO A 85 -5.52 -16.61 4.03
N GLY A 86 -4.63 -16.85 3.06
CA GLY A 86 -4.33 -15.89 1.99
C GLY A 86 -3.20 -14.91 2.32
N PHE A 87 -2.66 -14.89 3.55
CA PHE A 87 -1.48 -14.11 3.89
C PHE A 87 -0.24 -14.62 3.14
N LEU A 88 0.47 -13.70 2.48
CA LEU A 88 1.70 -13.95 1.74
C LEU A 88 2.75 -12.92 2.15
N ASN A 89 3.89 -13.38 2.65
CA ASN A 89 5.06 -12.55 2.93
C ASN A 89 6.32 -13.30 2.53
N PHE A 90 6.98 -12.86 1.46
CA PHE A 90 8.04 -13.60 0.76
C PHE A 90 7.63 -15.04 0.37
N THR A 91 6.32 -15.27 0.19
CA THR A 91 5.76 -16.54 -0.26
C THR A 91 5.27 -16.37 -1.69
N PRO A 92 6.01 -16.88 -2.69
CA PRO A 92 5.66 -16.69 -4.09
C PRO A 92 4.37 -17.41 -4.47
N LEU A 93 3.55 -16.78 -5.29
CA LEU A 93 2.35 -17.37 -5.87
C LEU A 93 2.53 -17.50 -7.38
N ASN A 94 2.70 -18.73 -7.87
CA ASN A 94 2.72 -18.99 -9.31
C ASN A 94 1.36 -18.64 -9.91
N LEU A 95 1.36 -17.69 -10.85
CA LEU A 95 0.16 -17.28 -11.58
C LEU A 95 -0.06 -18.19 -12.79
N ASN A 96 1.02 -18.52 -13.50
CA ASN A 96 1.08 -19.47 -14.61
C ASN A 96 2.46 -20.17 -14.66
N SER A 97 2.82 -20.77 -15.80
CA SER A 97 4.12 -21.42 -16.01
C SER A 97 5.32 -20.51 -15.93
N ASP A 98 5.19 -19.21 -16.22
CA ASP A 98 6.31 -18.30 -16.46
C ASP A 98 6.23 -17.00 -15.64
N THR A 99 5.10 -16.74 -14.97
CA THR A 99 4.83 -15.52 -14.19
C THR A 99 4.49 -15.86 -12.74
N VAL A 100 5.14 -15.16 -11.82
CA VAL A 100 4.95 -15.29 -10.38
C VAL A 100 4.58 -13.94 -9.78
N LEU A 101 3.64 -13.96 -8.84
CA LEU A 101 3.42 -12.85 -7.91
C LEU A 101 4.34 -13.07 -6.70
N LEU A 102 5.13 -12.08 -6.33
CA LEU A 102 5.96 -12.08 -5.14
C LEU A 102 5.51 -10.97 -4.17
N PRO A 103 4.62 -11.28 -3.22
CA PRO A 103 4.24 -10.36 -2.17
C PRO A 103 5.23 -10.36 -1.01
N PHE A 104 5.51 -9.20 -0.45
CA PHE A 104 6.14 -9.09 0.85
C PHE A 104 5.75 -7.78 1.52
N ASN A 105 5.65 -7.79 2.85
CA ASN A 105 5.14 -6.64 3.61
C ASN A 105 5.92 -5.35 3.32
N GLY A 106 7.25 -5.48 3.23
CA GLY A 106 8.18 -4.35 3.15
C GLY A 106 8.44 -3.72 4.51
N TRP A 107 9.34 -2.74 4.50
CA TRP A 107 9.65 -1.85 5.62
C TRP A 107 10.54 -0.70 5.12
N TYR A 108 10.96 0.20 6.02
CA TYR A 108 11.79 1.34 5.68
C TYR A 108 13.20 1.28 6.27
N ASP A 109 14.12 1.97 5.59
CA ASP A 109 15.53 2.08 5.95
C ASP A 109 15.97 3.53 6.22
N TYR A 110 15.02 4.46 6.28
CA TYR A 110 15.22 5.90 6.43
C TYR A 110 15.91 6.59 5.25
N GLY A 111 16.15 5.91 4.13
CA GLY A 111 16.89 6.46 2.97
C GLY A 111 16.22 7.65 2.28
N PHE A 112 14.92 7.85 2.51
CA PHE A 112 14.16 9.00 2.03
C PHE A 112 14.04 10.14 3.05
N ALA A 113 14.67 10.03 4.22
CA ALA A 113 14.72 11.15 5.14
C ALA A 113 15.56 12.29 4.53
N ARG A 114 15.09 13.52 4.72
CA ARG A 114 15.84 14.73 4.39
C ARG A 114 15.84 15.67 5.59
N GLY A 115 17.03 16.03 6.05
CA GLY A 115 17.23 16.97 7.15
C GLY A 115 17.12 18.43 6.70
N GLU A 116 17.51 19.33 7.60
CA GLU A 116 17.81 20.74 7.31
C GLU A 116 19.06 20.88 6.46
N THR A 117 20.02 19.97 6.66
CA THR A 117 21.21 19.84 5.82
C THR A 117 21.33 18.41 5.31
N ASP A 118 22.02 18.23 4.18
CA ASP A 118 22.27 16.90 3.59
C ASP A 118 23.24 16.05 4.45
N GLU A 119 23.90 16.66 5.44
CA GLU A 119 24.91 16.02 6.30
C GLU A 119 24.31 15.35 7.55
N GLN A 120 23.03 15.59 7.85
CA GLN A 120 22.39 15.02 9.03
C GLN A 120 22.15 13.50 8.86
N PRO A 121 22.59 12.66 9.83
CA PRO A 121 22.34 11.22 9.74
C PRO A 121 20.84 10.89 9.72
N PRO A 122 20.35 10.06 8.77
CA PRO A 122 18.94 9.68 8.65
C PRO A 122 18.33 9.12 9.94
N ASP A 123 19.06 8.28 10.68
CA ASP A 123 18.58 7.71 11.94
C ASP A 123 18.24 8.80 12.97
N LYS A 124 19.06 9.84 13.06
CA LYS A 124 18.83 10.97 13.97
C LYS A 124 17.64 11.79 13.51
N ILE A 125 17.56 12.08 12.22
CA ILE A 125 16.42 12.80 11.62
C ILE A 125 15.13 12.05 11.94
N VAL A 126 15.04 10.75 11.67
CA VAL A 126 13.78 10.03 11.84
C VAL A 126 13.41 9.83 13.32
N ALA A 127 14.39 9.54 14.20
CA ALA A 127 14.11 9.30 15.62
C ALA A 127 13.41 10.48 16.31
N ASP A 128 13.75 11.72 15.94
CA ASP A 128 13.18 12.93 16.53
C ASP A 128 11.70 13.15 16.19
N TYR A 129 11.23 12.57 15.08
CA TYR A 129 9.87 12.77 14.55
C TYR A 129 9.01 11.50 14.65
N LYS A 130 9.55 10.30 14.40
CA LYS A 130 8.80 9.04 14.43
C LYS A 130 8.09 8.84 15.77
N ASN A 131 8.81 9.00 16.88
CA ASN A 131 8.26 8.80 18.23
C ASN A 131 7.15 9.81 18.59
N LYS A 132 7.15 10.99 17.95
CA LYS A 132 6.18 12.04 18.20
C LYS A 132 4.96 11.91 17.30
N TYR A 133 5.18 11.78 16.00
CA TYR A 133 4.17 12.05 14.98
C TYR A 133 3.76 10.84 14.13
N TRP A 134 4.48 9.73 14.21
CA TRP A 134 4.23 8.58 13.33
C TRP A 134 3.57 7.42 14.08
N ILE A 135 2.59 6.77 13.44
CA ILE A 135 1.79 5.72 14.06
C ILE A 135 2.59 4.45 14.31
N ASP A 136 3.59 4.16 13.48
CA ASP A 136 4.40 2.94 13.59
C ASP A 136 5.21 2.85 14.88
N LYS A 137 5.29 3.92 15.69
CA LYS A 137 5.86 3.85 17.03
C LYS A 137 5.16 2.81 17.93
N PHE A 138 3.93 2.42 17.59
CA PHE A 138 3.19 1.38 18.28
C PHE A 138 3.50 -0.04 17.77
N ILE A 139 4.14 -0.17 16.60
CA ILE A 139 4.53 -1.46 16.02
C ILE A 139 5.80 -1.95 16.70
N LYS A 140 5.73 -3.13 17.32
CA LYS A 140 6.85 -3.74 18.03
C LYS A 140 7.53 -4.78 17.15
N ARG A 141 8.81 -4.56 16.85
CA ARG A 141 9.67 -5.54 16.17
C ARG A 141 10.97 -5.71 16.97
N SER A 142 11.61 -6.86 16.82
CA SER A 142 12.78 -7.25 17.62
C SER A 142 14.07 -6.53 17.25
N GLU A 143 14.09 -5.84 16.11
CA GLU A 143 15.26 -5.21 15.53
C GLU A 143 14.93 -3.79 15.08
N SER A 144 15.96 -2.99 14.79
CA SER A 144 15.76 -1.65 14.26
C SER A 144 15.23 -1.68 12.82
N ASP A 145 14.54 -0.61 12.43
CA ASP A 145 13.92 -0.51 11.11
C ASP A 145 14.93 -0.75 9.95
N PRO A 146 16.14 -0.13 9.96
CA PRO A 146 17.12 -0.38 8.89
C PRO A 146 17.65 -1.82 8.85
N VAL A 147 17.79 -2.49 10.00
CA VAL A 147 18.23 -3.89 10.06
C VAL A 147 17.17 -4.81 9.48
N ILE A 148 15.91 -4.57 9.79
CA ILE A 148 14.81 -5.37 9.24
C ILE A 148 14.70 -5.17 7.73
N SER A 149 14.73 -3.92 7.26
CA SER A 149 14.72 -3.61 5.83
C SER A 149 15.90 -4.26 5.10
N GLN A 150 17.10 -4.27 5.71
CA GLN A 150 18.26 -4.95 5.14
C GLN A 150 18.05 -6.47 5.03
N LYS A 151 17.48 -7.13 6.05
CA LYS A 151 17.16 -8.57 5.98
C LYS A 151 16.15 -8.89 4.90
N GLN A 152 15.12 -8.06 4.75
CA GLN A 152 14.15 -8.17 3.67
C GLN A 152 14.82 -8.00 2.30
N ALA A 153 15.72 -7.03 2.14
CA ALA A 153 16.48 -6.84 0.91
C ALA A 153 17.35 -8.07 0.55
N MET A 154 18.04 -8.67 1.54
CA MET A 154 18.82 -9.90 1.30
C MET A 154 17.94 -11.08 0.91
N HIS A 155 16.77 -11.24 1.54
CA HIS A 155 15.83 -12.30 1.19
C HIS A 155 15.26 -12.10 -0.23
N LEU A 156 14.95 -10.85 -0.59
CA LEU A 156 14.49 -10.49 -1.92
C LEU A 156 15.53 -10.82 -3.01
N ILE A 157 16.80 -10.51 -2.78
CA ILE A 157 17.92 -10.88 -3.67
C ILE A 157 17.90 -12.39 -3.94
N SER A 158 17.85 -13.20 -2.89
CA SER A 158 17.86 -14.67 -3.02
C SER A 158 16.71 -15.18 -3.89
N LEU A 159 15.50 -14.65 -3.72
CA LEU A 159 14.34 -15.08 -4.51
C LEU A 159 14.43 -14.61 -5.96
N LEU A 160 14.84 -13.37 -6.19
CA LEU A 160 14.97 -12.82 -7.54
C LEU A 160 16.09 -13.52 -8.34
N ASP A 161 17.20 -13.88 -7.69
CA ASP A 161 18.24 -14.72 -8.30
C ASP A 161 17.67 -16.06 -8.79
N ASP A 162 16.84 -16.70 -7.98
CA ASP A 162 16.25 -17.99 -8.31
C ASP A 162 15.18 -17.88 -9.42
N PHE A 163 14.38 -16.81 -9.43
CA PHE A 163 13.43 -16.55 -10.51
C PHE A 163 14.12 -16.20 -11.83
N GLN A 164 15.21 -15.43 -11.79
CA GLN A 164 15.99 -15.10 -12.96
C GLN A 164 16.60 -16.36 -13.60
N LYS A 165 17.19 -17.27 -12.80
CA LYS A 165 17.70 -18.57 -13.29
C LYS A 165 16.61 -19.42 -13.93
N GLN A 166 15.39 -19.33 -13.44
CA GLN A 166 14.22 -20.03 -13.97
C GLN A 166 13.55 -19.28 -15.13
N SER A 167 14.07 -18.12 -15.54
CA SER A 167 13.47 -17.26 -16.57
C SER A 167 12.02 -16.88 -16.28
N LYS A 168 11.68 -16.70 -15.00
CA LYS A 168 10.34 -16.27 -14.57
C LYS A 168 10.21 -14.75 -14.65
N ARG A 169 9.07 -14.28 -15.13
CA ARG A 169 8.60 -12.91 -14.91
C ARG A 169 8.05 -12.78 -13.48
N VAL A 170 8.46 -11.74 -12.77
CA VAL A 170 8.02 -11.44 -11.40
C VAL A 170 7.21 -10.15 -11.39
N ILE A 171 5.99 -10.25 -10.85
CA ILE A 171 5.19 -9.10 -10.41
C ILE A 171 5.38 -8.98 -8.91
N ILE A 172 5.90 -7.85 -8.44
CA ILE A 172 6.16 -7.60 -7.02
C ILE A 172 4.98 -6.82 -6.43
N ALA A 173 4.51 -7.25 -5.26
CA ALA A 173 3.59 -6.48 -4.43
C ALA A 173 4.24 -6.22 -3.07
N THR A 174 4.30 -4.95 -2.67
CA THR A 174 4.78 -4.55 -1.35
C THR A 174 4.01 -3.33 -0.88
N HIS A 175 4.01 -3.03 0.41
CA HIS A 175 3.25 -1.87 0.88
C HIS A 175 4.06 -0.57 0.82
N PHE A 176 5.29 -0.60 1.33
CA PHE A 176 6.14 0.57 1.48
C PHE A 176 6.73 1.06 0.14
N VAL A 177 6.98 2.36 0.05
CA VAL A 177 7.48 3.00 -1.17
C VAL A 177 8.91 2.52 -1.48
N PRO A 178 9.18 1.96 -2.67
CA PRO A 178 10.52 1.53 -3.04
C PRO A 178 11.33 2.62 -3.77
N ARG A 179 10.71 3.72 -4.21
CA ARG A 179 11.30 4.68 -5.16
C ARG A 179 11.16 6.13 -4.69
N GLN A 180 12.25 6.89 -4.77
CA GLN A 180 12.26 8.30 -4.37
C GLN A 180 11.36 9.18 -5.25
N GLU A 181 11.13 8.77 -6.49
CA GLU A 181 10.29 9.47 -7.48
C GLU A 181 8.81 9.58 -7.08
N PHE A 182 8.42 8.87 -6.01
CA PHE A 182 7.07 8.91 -5.42
C PHE A 182 7.05 9.63 -4.05
N ILE A 183 8.19 10.17 -3.60
CA ILE A 183 8.28 10.91 -2.33
C ILE A 183 8.15 12.40 -2.63
N MET A 184 7.12 13.03 -2.06
CA MET A 184 6.93 14.47 -2.12
C MET A 184 7.73 15.16 -1.01
N TYR A 185 8.57 16.12 -1.39
CA TYR A 185 9.25 17.01 -0.43
C TYR A 185 8.70 18.44 -0.55
N PRO A 186 7.95 18.95 0.45
CA PRO A 186 7.35 20.28 0.38
C PRO A 186 8.38 21.41 0.21
N ALA A 187 7.96 22.47 -0.49
CA ALA A 187 8.68 23.73 -0.62
C ALA A 187 7.71 24.91 -0.38
N PRO A 188 8.16 26.05 0.19
CA PRO A 188 9.53 26.34 0.63
C PRO A 188 9.92 25.57 1.90
N PHE A 189 11.20 25.63 2.27
CA PHE A 189 11.72 24.98 3.46
C PHE A 189 11.26 25.69 4.73
N ASP A 190 10.13 25.25 5.29
CA ASP A 190 9.57 25.72 6.57
C ASP A 190 9.49 24.59 7.62
N ARG A 191 9.04 24.90 8.85
CA ARG A 191 8.95 23.91 9.94
C ARG A 191 8.05 22.72 9.60
N LYS A 192 6.97 22.92 8.84
CA LYS A 192 6.09 21.82 8.41
C LYS A 192 6.82 20.97 7.36
N ALA A 193 7.52 21.60 6.42
CA ALA A 193 8.34 20.94 5.42
C ALA A 193 9.41 20.07 6.08
N VAL A 194 10.11 20.56 7.12
CA VAL A 194 11.11 19.76 7.87
C VAL A 194 10.50 18.47 8.42
N THR A 195 9.29 18.55 9.00
CA THR A 195 8.58 17.37 9.54
C THR A 195 8.26 16.36 8.45
N TRP A 196 7.67 16.80 7.33
CA TRP A 196 7.36 15.94 6.19
C TRP A 196 8.61 15.31 5.57
N ARG A 197 9.68 16.09 5.43
CA ARG A 197 10.97 15.64 4.89
C ARG A 197 11.65 14.61 5.80
N ALA A 198 11.55 14.78 7.11
CA ALA A 198 12.03 13.79 8.08
C ALA A 198 11.19 12.50 8.02
N LEU A 199 9.86 12.64 7.98
CA LEU A 199 8.93 11.50 7.87
C LEU A 199 9.01 10.79 6.52
N GLY A 200 9.62 11.40 5.50
CA GLY A 200 10.04 10.69 4.28
C GLY A 200 10.78 9.38 4.59
N GLY A 201 11.61 9.38 5.63
CA GLY A 201 12.36 8.20 6.05
C GLY A 201 11.51 7.00 6.47
N VAL A 202 10.26 7.19 6.90
CA VAL A 202 9.34 6.10 7.28
C VAL A 202 8.34 5.74 6.18
N LEU A 203 8.50 6.32 4.98
CA LEU A 203 7.65 5.99 3.83
C LEU A 203 8.13 4.76 3.06
N GLY A 204 9.39 4.36 3.20
CA GLY A 204 9.87 3.12 2.61
C GLY A 204 11.37 3.00 2.52
N SER A 205 11.85 2.18 1.60
CA SER A 205 13.25 1.78 1.52
C SER A 205 13.83 2.03 0.14
N LYS A 206 14.88 2.86 0.10
CA LYS A 206 15.67 3.05 -1.12
C LYS A 206 16.44 1.77 -1.46
N LYS A 207 16.97 1.06 -0.46
CA LYS A 207 17.74 -0.18 -0.67
C LYS A 207 16.91 -1.28 -1.32
N ILE A 208 15.66 -1.46 -0.90
CA ILE A 208 14.74 -2.42 -1.53
C ILE A 208 14.49 -2.04 -2.99
N GLY A 209 14.22 -0.76 -3.28
CA GLY A 209 14.07 -0.29 -4.66
C GLY A 209 15.31 -0.48 -5.52
N ASP A 210 16.50 -0.23 -4.96
CA ASP A 210 17.79 -0.46 -5.64
C ASP A 210 17.98 -1.96 -5.96
N VAL A 211 17.65 -2.86 -5.02
CA VAL A 211 17.65 -4.31 -5.28
C VAL A 211 16.74 -4.64 -6.44
N ILE A 212 15.46 -4.26 -6.40
CA ILE A 212 14.50 -4.58 -7.47
C ILE A 212 14.99 -4.06 -8.83
N SER A 213 15.57 -2.86 -8.85
CA SER A 213 16.09 -2.23 -10.07
C SER A 213 17.22 -3.02 -10.74
N ASN A 214 18.02 -3.76 -9.95
CA ASN A 214 19.10 -4.61 -10.48
C ASN A 214 18.58 -5.89 -11.16
N TYR A 215 17.29 -6.21 -10.99
CA TYR A 215 16.63 -7.37 -11.59
C TYR A 215 15.57 -6.95 -12.61
N SER A 216 15.76 -5.83 -13.33
CA SER A 216 14.76 -5.28 -14.26
C SER A 216 14.37 -6.20 -15.44
N GLU A 217 15.18 -7.21 -15.75
CA GLU A 217 14.83 -8.26 -16.72
C GLU A 217 13.87 -9.32 -16.15
N THR A 218 13.81 -9.44 -14.82
CA THR A 218 13.02 -10.45 -14.09
C THR A 218 11.79 -9.81 -13.43
N ALA A 219 11.99 -8.71 -12.71
CA ALA A 219 10.94 -7.93 -12.05
C ALA A 219 10.42 -6.82 -12.98
N THR A 220 9.30 -7.05 -13.64
CA THR A 220 8.77 -6.11 -14.66
C THR A 220 7.79 -5.10 -14.09
N ASP A 221 7.11 -5.45 -13.00
CA ASP A 221 6.05 -4.65 -12.40
C ASP A 221 6.15 -4.68 -10.87
N VAL A 222 6.00 -3.52 -10.25
CA VAL A 222 6.03 -3.35 -8.79
C VAL A 222 4.82 -2.53 -8.38
N VAL A 223 3.94 -3.10 -7.56
CA VAL A 223 2.76 -2.42 -7.03
C VAL A 223 2.96 -2.12 -5.55
N PHE A 224 2.70 -0.86 -5.15
CA PHE A 224 2.82 -0.41 -3.76
C PHE A 224 1.85 0.73 -3.41
N GLY A 225 1.77 1.02 -2.11
CA GLY A 225 0.79 1.93 -1.51
C GLY A 225 1.41 2.93 -0.53
N HIS A 226 0.83 3.03 0.67
CA HIS A 226 1.31 3.77 1.87
C HIS A 226 1.20 5.29 1.82
N ILE A 227 1.53 5.91 0.68
CA ILE A 227 1.54 7.38 0.55
C ILE A 227 0.18 7.99 0.20
N HIS A 228 -0.82 7.15 -0.09
CA HIS A 228 -2.19 7.54 -0.48
C HIS A 228 -2.26 8.47 -1.71
N ALA A 229 -1.15 8.64 -2.43
CA ALA A 229 -1.09 9.35 -3.68
C ALA A 229 -1.40 8.38 -4.82
N ARG A 230 -2.46 8.65 -5.58
CA ARG A 230 -2.77 7.92 -6.82
C ARG A 230 -1.91 8.44 -7.97
N ASP A 231 -0.61 8.14 -7.90
CA ASP A 231 0.41 8.57 -8.87
C ASP A 231 0.43 7.73 -10.17
N GLY A 232 -0.42 6.70 -10.28
CA GLY A 232 -0.58 5.91 -11.48
C GLY A 232 0.60 4.96 -11.70
N VAL A 233 1.17 4.99 -12.91
CA VAL A 233 2.32 4.16 -13.29
C VAL A 233 3.48 5.02 -13.80
N LYS A 234 4.68 4.75 -13.32
CA LYS A 234 5.93 5.35 -13.83
C LYS A 234 6.82 4.22 -14.36
N ASN A 235 7.21 4.28 -15.62
CA ASN A 235 8.21 3.36 -16.17
C ASN A 235 9.61 3.92 -15.91
N ILE A 236 10.43 3.19 -15.15
CA ILE A 236 11.78 3.60 -14.78
C ILE A 236 12.69 2.39 -14.92
N ASN A 237 13.72 2.49 -15.77
CA ASN A 237 14.71 1.43 -16.03
C ASN A 237 14.06 0.08 -16.38
N ASN A 238 13.09 0.09 -17.31
CA ASN A 238 12.32 -1.07 -17.78
C ASN A 238 11.38 -1.73 -16.75
N ILE A 239 11.17 -1.09 -15.59
CA ILE A 239 10.23 -1.56 -14.58
C ILE A 239 9.04 -0.59 -14.53
N ASN A 240 7.82 -1.13 -14.50
CA ASN A 240 6.62 -0.35 -14.22
C ASN A 240 6.37 -0.28 -12.72
N TRP A 241 6.45 0.92 -12.16
CA TRP A 241 6.20 1.20 -10.75
C TRP A 241 4.79 1.76 -10.61
N HIS A 242 3.89 1.01 -9.98
CA HIS A 242 2.48 1.32 -9.84
C HIS A 242 2.17 1.78 -8.42
N CYS A 243 1.65 3.00 -8.26
CA CYS A 243 1.17 3.53 -7.00
C CYS A 243 -0.29 3.98 -7.19
N ARG A 244 -1.21 3.11 -6.78
CA ARG A 244 -2.66 3.26 -6.97
C ARG A 244 -3.45 2.93 -5.69
N PRO A 245 -3.06 3.46 -4.52
CA PRO A 245 -3.78 3.17 -3.27
C PRO A 245 -5.21 3.72 -3.29
N ILE A 246 -6.15 3.07 -2.60
CA ILE A 246 -7.46 3.69 -2.34
C ILE A 246 -7.27 4.94 -1.50
N GLY A 247 -6.58 4.82 -0.37
CA GLY A 247 -6.34 5.89 0.60
C GLY A 247 -7.57 6.21 1.44
N TYR A 248 -7.55 7.34 2.15
CA TYR A 248 -8.67 7.72 3.01
C TYR A 248 -9.82 8.38 2.26
N ARG A 249 -11.04 8.17 2.74
CA ARG A 249 -12.29 8.70 2.17
C ARG A 249 -12.21 10.20 1.89
N TYR A 250 -11.62 10.97 2.80
CA TYR A 250 -11.50 12.42 2.63
C TYR A 250 -10.42 12.85 1.60
N GLU A 251 -9.57 11.93 1.16
CA GLU A 251 -8.51 12.19 0.16
C GLU A 251 -9.00 11.95 -1.27
N TRP A 252 -10.02 11.11 -1.44
CA TRP A 252 -10.54 10.72 -2.75
C TRP A 252 -11.05 11.91 -3.55
N SER A 253 -10.77 11.89 -4.85
CA SER A 253 -11.31 12.88 -5.79
C SER A 253 -12.84 12.91 -5.80
N PHE A 254 -13.48 11.75 -5.64
CA PHE A 254 -14.94 11.63 -5.48
C PHE A 254 -15.45 12.51 -4.33
N THR A 255 -14.88 12.38 -3.14
CA THR A 255 -15.28 13.15 -1.96
C THR A 255 -15.08 14.64 -2.13
N LYS A 256 -13.95 15.05 -2.73
CA LYS A 256 -13.66 16.47 -3.00
C LYS A 256 -14.71 17.08 -3.95
N LYS A 257 -15.08 16.35 -5.00
CA LYS A 257 -16.13 16.75 -5.95
C LYS A 257 -17.50 16.81 -5.29
N TRP A 258 -17.86 15.78 -4.51
CA TRP A 258 -19.14 15.72 -3.81
C TRP A 258 -19.32 16.89 -2.83
N LEU A 259 -18.29 17.20 -2.03
CA LEU A 259 -18.34 18.36 -1.13
C LEU A 259 -18.52 19.66 -1.92
N SER A 260 -17.77 19.83 -3.02
CA SER A 260 -17.88 21.02 -3.87
C SER A 260 -19.27 21.17 -4.50
N SER A 261 -19.92 20.08 -4.92
CA SER A 261 -21.25 20.14 -5.53
C SER A 261 -22.37 20.41 -4.52
N HIS A 262 -22.14 20.10 -3.24
CA HIS A 262 -23.07 20.36 -2.14
C HIS A 262 -22.76 21.67 -1.38
N GLY A 263 -21.77 22.44 -1.83
CA GLY A 263 -21.39 23.71 -1.20
C GLY A 263 -20.64 23.57 0.13
N GLU A 264 -20.10 22.39 0.40
CA GLU A 264 -19.43 22.06 1.66
C GLU A 264 -17.91 22.30 1.59
N PRO A 265 -17.27 22.70 2.71
CA PRO A 265 -15.83 22.95 2.74
C PRO A 265 -15.03 21.63 2.72
N GLN A 266 -13.77 21.69 2.28
CA GLN A 266 -12.93 20.48 2.17
C GLN A 266 -12.57 19.83 3.52
N ASN A 267 -12.69 20.56 4.63
CA ASN A 267 -12.53 20.06 5.99
C ASN A 267 -13.88 19.67 6.63
N PHE A 268 -14.89 19.32 5.82
CA PHE A 268 -16.20 18.89 6.30
C PHE A 268 -16.11 17.66 7.20
N HIS A 269 -16.85 17.68 8.30
CA HIS A 269 -16.85 16.62 9.32
C HIS A 269 -18.13 15.81 9.24
N PHE A 270 -18.21 14.83 8.34
CA PHE A 270 -19.40 13.98 8.13
C PHE A 270 -20.05 13.46 9.42
N ALA A 271 -19.25 13.08 10.42
CA ALA A 271 -19.76 12.58 11.71
C ALA A 271 -20.63 13.57 12.50
N LYS A 272 -20.55 14.87 12.20
CA LYS A 272 -21.39 15.92 12.81
C LYS A 272 -22.66 16.22 12.00
N HIS A 273 -22.79 15.60 10.83
CA HIS A 273 -23.78 15.90 9.80
C HIS A 273 -24.38 14.60 9.27
N PRO A 274 -25.26 13.92 10.04
CA PRO A 274 -25.71 12.57 9.73
C PRO A 274 -26.51 12.46 8.42
N GLU A 275 -27.26 13.49 8.06
CA GLU A 275 -28.06 13.51 6.83
C GLU A 275 -27.17 13.58 5.59
N GLU A 276 -26.19 14.50 5.60
CA GLU A 276 -25.19 14.67 4.56
C GLU A 276 -24.28 13.43 4.47
N GLN A 277 -23.94 12.82 5.61
CA GLN A 277 -23.20 11.56 5.63
C GLN A 277 -24.01 10.42 4.97
N ALA A 278 -25.30 10.32 5.24
CA ALA A 278 -26.15 9.31 4.62
C ALA A 278 -26.28 9.55 3.11
N ALA A 279 -26.46 10.80 2.68
CA ALA A 279 -26.49 11.18 1.27
C ALA A 279 -25.16 10.85 0.56
N PHE A 280 -24.03 11.21 1.16
CA PHE A 280 -22.71 10.89 0.64
C PHE A 280 -22.50 9.38 0.45
N VAL A 281 -22.85 8.58 1.46
CA VAL A 281 -22.70 7.11 1.37
C VAL A 281 -23.61 6.54 0.28
N GLN A 282 -24.83 7.06 0.16
CA GLN A 282 -25.74 6.64 -0.91
C GLN A 282 -25.21 6.97 -2.31
N ASP A 283 -24.63 8.15 -2.49
CA ASP A 283 -24.00 8.52 -3.76
C ASP A 283 -22.74 7.71 -4.03
N MET A 284 -21.93 7.45 -3.01
CA MET A 284 -20.74 6.58 -3.11
C MET A 284 -21.11 5.20 -3.66
N HIS A 285 -22.14 4.55 -3.10
CA HIS A 285 -22.58 3.21 -3.54
C HIS A 285 -23.05 3.18 -5.00
N ARG A 286 -23.47 4.32 -5.56
CA ARG A 286 -23.89 4.42 -6.97
C ARG A 286 -22.75 4.71 -7.93
N ASN A 287 -21.57 5.11 -7.42
CA ASN A 287 -20.46 5.63 -8.21
C ASN A 287 -19.12 4.97 -7.81
N TRP A 288 -19.13 3.65 -7.60
CA TRP A 288 -17.90 2.89 -7.29
C TRP A 288 -16.83 3.01 -8.38
N ASP A 289 -17.24 3.22 -9.62
CA ASP A 289 -16.36 3.52 -10.75
C ASP A 289 -15.56 4.80 -10.53
N GLU A 290 -16.18 5.87 -10.03
CA GLU A 290 -15.47 7.11 -9.69
C GLU A 290 -14.60 6.97 -8.43
N VAL A 291 -15.08 6.21 -7.43
CA VAL A 291 -14.35 6.00 -6.16
C VAL A 291 -13.09 5.17 -6.39
N LEU A 292 -13.22 4.10 -7.18
CA LEU A 292 -12.16 3.14 -7.50
C LEU A 292 -11.41 3.48 -8.78
N ASP A 293 -11.70 4.63 -9.40
CA ASP A 293 -10.96 5.09 -10.59
C ASP A 293 -9.46 5.14 -10.28
N ASN A 294 -8.71 4.43 -11.11
CA ASN A 294 -7.27 4.26 -10.99
C ASN A 294 -6.79 3.79 -9.59
N ALA A 295 -7.63 3.04 -8.85
CA ALA A 295 -7.35 2.58 -7.48
C ALA A 295 -6.91 1.11 -7.39
N PHE A 296 -6.66 0.45 -8.52
CA PHE A 296 -6.03 -0.86 -8.58
C PHE A 296 -5.28 -1.06 -9.90
N THR A 297 -4.45 -2.09 -9.94
CA THR A 297 -3.66 -2.47 -11.11
C THR A 297 -4.08 -3.85 -11.59
N MET A 298 -4.20 -4.02 -12.91
CA MET A 298 -4.60 -5.27 -13.54
C MET A 298 -3.45 -5.86 -14.36
N PHE A 299 -3.20 -7.15 -14.20
CA PHE A 299 -2.19 -7.89 -14.97
C PHE A 299 -2.78 -9.15 -15.58
N ASP A 300 -2.60 -9.31 -16.89
CA ASP A 300 -2.86 -10.58 -17.55
C ASP A 300 -1.73 -11.57 -17.27
N TYR A 301 -2.10 -12.85 -17.14
CA TYR A 301 -1.20 -13.99 -17.02
C TYR A 301 -1.84 -15.28 -17.59
#